data_AF-A0A183CIK1-F1
#
_entry.id   AF-A0A183CIK1-F1
#
_cell.length_a   1.000
_cell.length_b   1.000
_cell.length_c   1.000
_cell.angle_alpha   90.00
_cell.angle_beta   90.00
_cell.angle_gamma   90.00
#
_symmetry.space_group_name_H-M   'P 1'
#
loop_
_entity.id
_entity.type
_entity.pdbx_description
1 polymer ?
#
loop_
_entity_poly.entity_id
_entity_poly.type
_entity_poly.pdbx_seq_one_letter_code
_entity_poly.pdbx_strand_id
1 'polypeptide(L)'
;MDLKLGKEFAELTDDDLRFFRGVVGEGSVKTDELDEYNVDFMSWYKGGKHWTGWRVHDEIVLSTKKITNTFLFDANSGVLDCDAEDADVRLAKDGFMVPIDLGAKGSCLIGGITATNAGGIRLIRYGSMHSHVLGMEVVVPDKHGTVLKLGSNLRKDNTDLHLHKLFVGSEGQLGVITRVQMLTVPKPTSVQCSFL
;
A
#
# COMPACT_ATOMS: atom_id res chain seq x y z
N MET A 1 -29.91 -7.41 -8.92
CA MET A 1 -29.62 -8.73 -8.33
C MET A 1 -29.02 -8.44 -6.96
N ASP A 2 -29.87 -8.37 -5.93
CA ASP A 2 -29.41 -8.15 -4.55
C ASP A 2 -28.62 -9.38 -4.11
N LEU A 3 -27.30 -9.29 -4.20
CA LEU A 3 -26.41 -10.21 -3.50
C LEU A 3 -26.63 -9.97 -2.01
N LYS A 4 -27.56 -10.72 -1.41
CA LYS A 4 -27.56 -10.96 0.04
C LYS A 4 -26.29 -11.74 0.36
N LEU A 5 -25.18 -11.01 0.53
CA LEU A 5 -23.95 -11.54 1.11
C LEU A 5 -24.26 -11.85 2.57
N GLY A 6 -24.78 -13.05 2.80
CA GLY A 6 -24.76 -13.66 4.11
C GLY A 6 -23.32 -13.99 4.46
N LYS A 7 -22.74 -13.24 5.40
CA LYS A 7 -21.75 -13.69 6.38
C LYS A 7 -21.77 -12.67 7.53
N GLU A 8 -22.31 -13.10 8.66
CA GLU A 8 -22.24 -12.40 9.94
C GLU A 8 -20.77 -12.39 10.37
N PHE A 9 -20.02 -11.35 9.99
CA PHE A 9 -18.75 -11.06 10.66
C PHE A 9 -19.06 -10.76 12.12
N ALA A 10 -18.16 -11.14 13.03
CA ALA A 10 -18.33 -10.85 14.44
C ALA A 10 -18.22 -9.34 14.69
N GLU A 11 -19.05 -8.83 15.59
CA GLU A 11 -18.89 -7.47 16.11
C GLU A 11 -17.70 -7.41 17.08
N LEU A 12 -17.03 -6.26 17.11
CA LEU A 12 -15.87 -6.04 17.96
C LEU A 12 -16.24 -6.04 19.45
N THR A 13 -15.51 -6.80 20.26
CA THR A 13 -15.70 -6.87 21.71
C THR A 13 -14.59 -6.16 22.50
N ASP A 14 -14.82 -5.93 23.79
CA ASP A 14 -13.78 -5.42 24.70
C ASP A 14 -12.58 -6.37 24.82
N ASP A 15 -12.80 -7.68 24.65
CA ASP A 15 -11.72 -8.67 24.62
C ASP A 15 -10.84 -8.53 23.38
N ASP A 16 -11.44 -8.27 22.22
CA ASP A 16 -10.70 -7.99 20.98
C ASP A 16 -9.88 -6.70 21.09
N LEU A 17 -10.47 -5.65 21.68
CA LEU A 17 -9.76 -4.39 21.93
C LEU A 17 -8.56 -4.61 22.87
N ARG A 18 -8.74 -5.39 23.94
CA ARG A 18 -7.63 -5.76 24.84
C ARG A 18 -6.55 -6.55 24.10
N PHE A 19 -6.95 -7.48 23.24
CA PHE A 19 -6.01 -8.23 22.41
C PHE A 19 -5.21 -7.31 21.48
N PHE A 20 -5.87 -6.43 20.72
CA PHE A 20 -5.20 -5.50 19.82
C PHE A 20 -4.24 -4.56 20.55
N ARG A 21 -4.63 -4.02 21.71
CA ARG A 21 -3.75 -3.21 22.56
C ARG A 21 -2.50 -3.99 22.99
N GLY A 22 -2.63 -5.29 23.26
CA GLY A 22 -1.51 -6.18 23.55
C GLY A 22 -0.57 -6.38 22.36
N VAL A 23 -1.08 -6.36 21.12
CA VAL A 23 -0.29 -6.58 19.89
C VAL A 23 0.39 -5.30 19.41
N VAL A 24 -0.35 -4.19 19.26
CA VAL A 24 0.15 -2.95 18.63
C VAL A 24 0.47 -1.83 19.63
N GLY A 25 0.22 -2.06 20.92
CA GLY A 25 0.36 -1.09 22.00
C GLY A 25 -0.85 -0.17 22.13
N GLU A 26 -1.06 0.36 23.34
CA GLU A 26 -2.23 1.17 23.71
C GLU A 26 -2.41 2.39 22.80
N GLY A 27 -1.32 3.11 22.49
CA GLY A 27 -1.35 4.33 21.65
C GLY A 27 -1.53 4.07 20.14
N SER A 28 -1.79 2.83 19.73
CA SER A 28 -2.04 2.45 18.34
C SER A 28 -3.46 1.91 18.12
N VAL A 29 -4.25 1.72 19.17
CA VAL A 29 -5.68 1.37 19.07
C VAL A 29 -6.51 2.64 19.29
N LYS A 30 -7.26 3.05 18.27
CA LYS A 30 -8.18 4.19 18.35
C LYS A 30 -9.63 3.70 18.32
N THR A 31 -10.45 4.19 19.25
CA THR A 31 -11.89 3.85 19.34
C THR A 31 -12.80 5.07 19.21
N ASP A 32 -12.22 6.26 19.24
CA ASP A 32 -12.85 7.56 19.18
C ASP A 32 -12.19 8.43 18.09
N GLU A 33 -12.86 9.51 17.68
CA GLU A 33 -12.37 10.43 16.63
C GLU A 33 -11.95 9.74 15.32
N LEU A 34 -12.78 8.80 14.86
CA LEU A 34 -12.47 7.93 13.72
C LEU A 34 -12.76 8.54 12.35
N ASP A 35 -13.29 9.77 12.28
CA ASP A 35 -13.72 10.39 11.02
C ASP A 35 -12.58 10.53 10.00
N GLU A 36 -11.33 10.73 10.44
CA GLU A 36 -10.14 10.75 9.54
C GLU A 36 -9.95 9.42 8.77
N TYR A 37 -10.35 8.30 9.37
CA TYR A 37 -10.18 6.96 8.80
C TYR A 37 -11.46 6.41 8.17
N ASN A 38 -12.59 7.02 8.49
CA ASN A 38 -13.91 6.51 8.14
C ASN A 38 -14.61 7.31 7.03
N VAL A 39 -14.02 8.44 6.61
CA VAL A 39 -14.50 9.28 5.49
C VAL A 39 -13.48 9.24 4.37
N ASP A 40 -13.94 9.01 3.14
CA ASP A 40 -13.05 8.98 1.98
C ASP A 40 -12.54 10.39 1.61
N PHE A 41 -11.52 10.44 0.75
CA PHE A 41 -10.88 11.70 0.33
C PHE A 41 -11.88 12.70 -0.29
N MET A 42 -12.87 12.23 -1.06
CA MET A 42 -13.85 13.10 -1.71
C MET A 42 -15.02 13.46 -0.77
N SER A 43 -15.06 12.89 0.45
CA SER A 43 -16.19 13.00 1.38
C SER A 43 -17.53 12.55 0.78
N TRP A 44 -17.48 11.65 -0.20
CA TRP A 44 -18.64 11.03 -0.83
C TRP A 44 -19.12 9.78 -0.07
N TYR A 45 -18.23 9.17 0.71
CA TYR A 45 -18.46 7.92 1.44
C TYR A 45 -18.02 8.07 2.89
N LYS A 46 -18.85 7.56 3.80
CA LYS A 46 -18.54 7.40 5.23
C LYS A 46 -18.96 6.01 5.69
N GLY A 47 -18.10 5.27 6.39
CA GLY A 47 -18.48 3.95 6.92
C GLY A 47 -19.73 4.02 7.80
N GLY A 48 -20.60 3.02 7.65
CA GLY A 48 -21.91 2.96 8.32
C GLY A 48 -23.04 3.76 7.65
N LYS A 49 -22.80 4.62 6.64
CA LYS A 49 -23.88 5.32 5.90
C LYS A 49 -23.59 5.46 4.41
N HIS A 50 -24.51 4.97 3.56
CA HIS A 50 -24.47 5.29 2.14
C HIS A 50 -25.85 5.31 1.46
N TRP A 51 -26.02 6.21 0.48
CA TRP A 51 -27.24 6.42 -0.32
C TRP A 51 -27.19 5.73 -1.70
N THR A 52 -26.03 5.20 -2.10
CA THR A 52 -25.70 4.85 -3.49
C THR A 52 -25.36 3.35 -3.70
N GLY A 53 -25.51 2.52 -2.65
CA GLY A 53 -25.50 1.05 -2.77
C GLY A 53 -24.19 0.34 -2.40
N TRP A 54 -23.03 1.00 -2.40
CA TRP A 54 -21.77 0.45 -1.88
C TRP A 54 -21.75 0.52 -0.35
N ARG A 55 -21.55 -0.61 0.32
CA ARG A 55 -21.64 -0.71 1.77
C ARG A 55 -20.25 -0.88 2.35
N VAL A 56 -19.79 0.16 3.05
CA VAL A 56 -18.75 0.06 4.06
C VAL A 56 -19.48 -0.09 5.40
N HIS A 57 -19.17 -1.15 6.14
CA HIS A 57 -19.85 -1.54 7.37
C HIS A 57 -19.04 -1.06 8.59
N ASP A 58 -18.76 -1.97 9.52
CA ASP A 58 -18.05 -1.80 10.79
C ASP A 58 -16.67 -2.48 10.74
N GLU A 59 -16.05 -2.55 9.55
CA GLU A 59 -14.75 -3.19 9.38
C GLU A 59 -13.66 -2.49 10.22
N ILE A 60 -12.72 -3.29 10.72
CA ILE A 60 -11.54 -2.77 11.41
C ILE A 60 -10.62 -2.09 10.38
N VAL A 61 -10.30 -0.83 10.61
CA VAL A 61 -9.30 -0.11 9.80
C VAL A 61 -7.90 -0.43 10.27
N LEU A 62 -7.13 -1.14 9.43
CA LEU A 62 -5.71 -1.39 9.64
C LEU A 62 -4.85 -0.36 8.88
N SER A 63 -4.28 0.61 9.59
CA SER A 63 -3.41 1.62 8.98
C SER A 63 -1.94 1.18 8.94
N THR A 64 -1.30 1.29 7.78
CA THR A 64 0.14 1.03 7.61
C THR A 64 1.03 2.25 7.86
N LYS A 65 0.45 3.42 8.21
CA LYS A 65 1.19 4.70 8.36
C LYS A 65 2.39 4.63 9.32
N LYS A 66 2.36 3.74 10.32
CA LYS A 66 3.43 3.57 11.32
C LYS A 66 4.52 2.55 10.92
N ILE A 67 4.37 1.85 9.79
CA ILE A 67 5.35 0.86 9.32
C ILE A 67 6.42 1.57 8.50
N THR A 68 7.52 1.98 9.14
CA THR A 68 8.57 2.84 8.54
C THR A 68 10.00 2.44 8.93
N ASN A 69 10.19 1.20 9.39
CA ASN A 69 11.45 0.75 9.97
C ASN A 69 12.48 0.39 8.88
N THR A 70 12.06 -0.29 7.83
CA THR A 70 12.96 -0.77 6.78
C THR A 70 13.03 0.20 5.61
N PHE A 71 14.25 0.58 5.25
CA PHE A 71 14.56 1.25 3.99
C PHE A 71 15.99 0.91 3.56
N LEU A 72 16.10 -0.01 2.62
CA LEU A 72 17.37 -0.46 2.06
C LEU A 72 17.41 -0.04 0.60
N PHE A 73 18.37 0.80 0.24
CA PHE A 73 18.52 1.30 -1.11
C PHE A 73 19.93 1.00 -1.63
N ASP A 74 20.02 0.37 -2.81
CA ASP A 74 21.28 0.17 -3.53
C ASP A 74 21.33 1.10 -4.75
N ALA A 75 22.15 2.14 -4.64
CA ALA A 75 22.34 3.13 -5.70
C ALA A 75 22.98 2.56 -6.97
N ASN A 76 23.68 1.42 -6.91
CA ASN A 76 24.30 0.81 -8.10
C ASN A 76 23.25 0.13 -8.97
N SER A 77 22.31 -0.59 -8.37
CA SER A 77 21.25 -1.30 -9.07
C SER A 77 19.96 -0.48 -9.23
N GLY A 78 19.78 0.56 -8.40
CA GLY A 78 18.55 1.32 -8.28
C GLY A 78 17.43 0.56 -7.56
N VAL A 79 17.75 -0.54 -6.87
CA VAL A 79 16.77 -1.34 -6.14
C VAL A 79 16.51 -0.71 -4.77
N LEU A 80 15.22 -0.49 -4.48
CA LEU A 80 14.71 -0.10 -3.18
C LEU A 80 13.96 -1.28 -2.57
N ASP A 81 14.20 -1.52 -1.28
CA ASP A 81 13.47 -2.46 -0.45
C ASP A 81 13.04 -1.73 0.83
N CYS A 82 11.78 -1.33 0.90
CA CYS A 82 11.26 -0.51 1.99
C CYS A 82 9.88 -0.96 2.47
N ASP A 83 9.53 -0.57 3.69
CA ASP A 83 8.19 -0.77 4.22
C ASP A 83 7.15 0.02 3.40
N ALA A 84 5.85 -0.21 3.67
CA ALA A 84 4.75 0.50 3.03
C ALA A 84 4.64 1.98 3.47
N GLU A 85 5.69 2.77 3.20
CA GLU A 85 5.90 4.15 3.63
C GLU A 85 5.99 5.16 2.45
N ASP A 86 6.26 6.43 2.74
CA ASP A 86 6.65 7.44 1.74
C ASP A 86 8.15 7.32 1.40
N ALA A 87 8.43 6.71 0.25
CA ALA A 87 9.79 6.42 -0.20
C ALA A 87 10.49 7.59 -0.92
N ASP A 88 9.74 8.51 -1.55
CA ASP A 88 10.33 9.44 -2.52
C ASP A 88 11.20 10.50 -1.83
N VAL A 89 10.79 10.98 -0.65
CA VAL A 89 11.56 11.92 0.18
C VAL A 89 12.92 11.34 0.57
N ARG A 90 12.98 10.03 0.84
CA ARG A 90 14.20 9.35 1.26
C ARG A 90 15.12 9.10 0.07
N LEU A 91 14.58 8.62 -1.07
CA LEU A 91 15.35 8.39 -2.32
C LEU A 91 15.97 9.66 -2.90
N ALA A 92 15.31 10.81 -2.72
CA ALA A 92 15.78 12.07 -3.28
C ALA A 92 17.20 12.45 -2.81
N LYS A 93 17.63 11.98 -1.63
CA LYS A 93 18.97 12.22 -1.06
C LYS A 93 20.07 11.52 -1.86
N ASP A 94 19.75 10.39 -2.47
CA ASP A 94 20.67 9.58 -3.25
C ASP A 94 20.59 9.89 -4.75
N GLY A 95 19.79 10.88 -5.15
CA GLY A 95 19.61 11.24 -6.56
C GLY A 95 18.70 10.29 -7.32
N PHE A 96 17.81 9.57 -6.62
CA PHE A 96 16.80 8.69 -7.21
C PHE A 96 15.39 9.18 -6.87
N MET A 97 14.40 8.60 -7.54
CA MET A 97 12.99 8.86 -7.32
C MET A 97 12.16 7.62 -7.61
N VAL A 98 10.96 7.57 -7.02
CA VAL A 98 9.94 6.58 -7.38
C VAL A 98 9.52 6.83 -8.84
N PRO A 99 9.35 5.78 -9.67
CA PRO A 99 8.99 5.91 -11.09
C PRO A 99 7.58 6.46 -11.32
N ILE A 100 6.74 6.44 -10.29
CA ILE A 100 5.36 6.94 -10.28
C ILE A 100 5.31 8.29 -9.55
N ASP A 101 4.53 9.22 -10.09
CA ASP A 101 4.34 10.56 -9.50
C ASP A 101 2.87 10.95 -9.58
N LEU A 102 2.29 11.27 -8.42
CA LEU A 102 0.85 11.47 -8.22
C LEU A 102 0.59 12.83 -7.61
N GLY A 103 -0.59 13.41 -7.85
CA GLY A 103 -1.02 14.62 -7.14
C GLY A 103 -1.13 14.42 -5.62
N ALA A 104 -1.35 13.17 -5.17
CA ALA A 104 -1.45 12.79 -3.76
C ALA A 104 -0.10 12.44 -3.10
N LYS A 105 1.03 12.75 -3.74
CA LYS A 105 2.37 12.34 -3.30
C LYS A 105 2.71 12.66 -1.84
N GLY A 106 2.17 13.73 -1.27
CA GLY A 106 2.41 14.11 0.12
C GLY A 106 1.70 13.24 1.17
N SER A 107 0.85 12.30 0.76
CA SER A 107 0.07 11.45 1.67
C SER A 107 -0.03 9.99 1.24
N CYS A 108 0.22 9.65 -0.03
CA CYS A 108 0.18 8.27 -0.51
C CYS A 108 1.44 7.49 -0.11
N LEU A 109 1.25 6.24 0.30
CA LEU A 109 2.34 5.32 0.70
C LEU A 109 2.61 4.30 -0.41
N ILE A 110 3.84 3.79 -0.51
CA ILE A 110 4.23 2.86 -1.59
C ILE A 110 3.41 1.56 -1.59
N GLY A 111 2.97 1.10 -0.42
CA GLY A 111 2.05 -0.03 -0.30
C GLY A 111 0.72 0.23 -0.99
N GLY A 112 0.12 1.41 -0.79
CA GLY A 112 -1.12 1.82 -1.44
C GLY A 112 -0.95 2.06 -2.95
N ILE A 113 0.15 2.70 -3.35
CA ILE A 113 0.53 2.88 -4.77
C ILE A 113 0.61 1.51 -5.47
N THR A 114 1.22 0.53 -4.80
CA THR A 114 1.37 -0.84 -5.33
C THR A 114 0.03 -1.59 -5.35
N ALA A 115 -0.72 -1.56 -4.26
CA ALA A 115 -2.02 -2.22 -4.12
C ALA A 115 -3.03 -1.72 -5.17
N THR A 116 -2.95 -0.46 -5.57
CA THR A 116 -3.84 0.14 -6.59
C THR A 116 -3.25 0.15 -8.00
N ASN A 117 -2.02 -0.35 -8.20
CA ASN A 117 -1.28 -0.23 -9.46
C ASN A 117 -1.29 1.22 -10.01
N ALA A 118 -1.03 2.20 -9.14
CA ALA A 118 -1.13 3.60 -9.51
C ALA A 118 -0.18 3.97 -10.66
N GLY A 119 -0.65 4.83 -11.57
CA GLY A 119 0.10 5.22 -12.77
C GLY A 119 0.74 6.61 -12.71
N GLY A 120 -0.08 7.65 -12.56
CA GLY A 120 0.40 9.03 -12.41
C GLY A 120 1.01 9.67 -13.67
N ILE A 121 1.56 10.88 -13.49
CA ILE A 121 2.00 11.75 -14.60
C ILE A 121 3.28 11.26 -15.30
N ARG A 122 4.00 10.31 -14.69
CA ARG A 122 5.24 9.72 -15.22
C ARG A 122 5.03 8.34 -15.87
N LEU A 123 3.80 7.82 -15.88
CA LEU A 123 3.48 6.49 -16.42
C LEU A 123 3.99 6.31 -17.86
N ILE A 124 3.84 7.32 -18.71
CA ILE A 124 4.27 7.23 -20.13
C ILE A 124 5.78 7.01 -20.25
N ARG A 125 6.58 7.56 -19.33
CA ARG A 125 8.04 7.48 -19.39
C ARG A 125 8.58 6.20 -18.76
N TYR A 126 8.05 5.81 -17.60
CA TYR A 126 8.62 4.72 -16.80
C TYR A 126 7.76 3.45 -16.83
N GLY A 127 6.48 3.54 -17.15
CA GLY A 127 5.55 2.41 -17.18
C GLY A 127 4.84 2.13 -15.86
N SER A 128 4.05 1.06 -15.83
CA SER A 128 3.22 0.66 -14.68
C SER A 128 4.04 0.17 -13.49
N MET A 129 3.43 0.17 -12.30
CA MET A 129 3.98 -0.50 -11.11
C MET A 129 4.31 -1.98 -11.34
N HIS A 130 3.56 -2.69 -12.20
CA HIS A 130 3.90 -4.07 -12.57
C HIS A 130 5.32 -4.19 -13.14
N SER A 131 5.85 -3.19 -13.83
CA SER A 131 7.20 -3.24 -14.40
C SER A 131 8.29 -2.99 -13.37
N HIS A 132 7.96 -2.37 -12.24
CA HIS A 132 8.96 -1.89 -11.27
C HIS A 132 9.02 -2.73 -10.01
N VAL A 133 7.90 -3.31 -9.56
CA VAL A 133 7.90 -4.17 -8.37
C VAL A 133 8.65 -5.46 -8.67
N LEU A 134 9.72 -5.74 -7.93
CA LEU A 134 10.53 -6.97 -8.05
C LEU A 134 10.07 -8.05 -7.06
N GLY A 135 9.53 -7.61 -5.92
CA GLY A 135 9.03 -8.46 -4.87
C GLY A 135 8.30 -7.67 -3.79
N MET A 136 7.76 -8.36 -2.81
CA MET A 136 7.05 -7.76 -1.67
C MET A 136 6.88 -8.74 -0.53
N GLU A 137 6.60 -8.19 0.65
CA GLU A 137 6.09 -8.92 1.79
C GLU A 137 4.60 -8.61 1.97
N VAL A 138 3.79 -9.65 2.13
CA VAL A 138 2.33 -9.55 2.27
C VAL A 138 1.86 -10.43 3.41
N VAL A 139 0.96 -9.91 4.24
CA VAL A 139 0.20 -10.67 5.24
C VAL A 139 -1.12 -11.12 4.62
N VAL A 140 -1.34 -12.42 4.48
CA VAL A 140 -2.58 -12.97 3.89
C VAL A 140 -3.66 -13.24 4.96
N PRO A 141 -4.95 -13.18 4.61
CA PRO A 141 -6.06 -13.30 5.56
C PRO A 141 -6.38 -14.76 5.90
N ASP A 142 -5.37 -15.57 6.22
CA ASP A 142 -5.57 -16.91 6.77
C ASP A 142 -5.68 -16.87 8.30
N LYS A 143 -5.92 -18.03 8.92
CA LYS A 143 -6.08 -18.14 10.38
C LYS A 143 -4.86 -17.64 11.17
N HIS A 144 -3.69 -17.61 10.55
CA HIS A 144 -2.43 -17.33 11.22
C HIS A 144 -1.83 -15.96 10.84
N GLY A 145 -2.43 -15.25 9.88
CA GLY A 145 -1.83 -14.04 9.31
C GLY A 145 -0.50 -14.37 8.63
N THR A 146 -0.46 -15.43 7.81
CA THR A 146 0.79 -15.91 7.20
C THR A 146 1.49 -14.79 6.43
N VAL A 147 2.79 -14.64 6.69
CA VAL A 147 3.66 -13.70 5.97
C VAL A 147 4.21 -14.38 4.73
N LEU A 148 3.80 -13.90 3.56
CA LEU A 148 4.36 -14.31 2.27
C LEU A 148 5.47 -13.36 1.86
N LYS A 149 6.65 -13.91 1.57
CA LYS A 149 7.78 -13.20 0.94
C LYS A 149 7.85 -13.64 -0.51
N LEU A 150 7.47 -12.76 -1.42
CA LEU A 150 7.24 -13.08 -2.82
C LEU A 150 8.17 -12.29 -3.72
N GLY A 151 8.77 -12.95 -4.71
CA GLY A 151 9.76 -12.33 -5.59
C GLY A 151 11.12 -12.19 -4.92
N SER A 152 11.96 -11.30 -5.45
CA SER A 152 13.32 -11.07 -4.96
C SER A 152 13.80 -9.67 -5.29
N ASN A 153 14.97 -9.29 -4.78
CA ASN A 153 15.63 -8.01 -5.14
C ASN A 153 16.36 -8.08 -6.48
N LEU A 154 16.13 -9.13 -7.28
CA LEU A 154 16.78 -9.31 -8.57
C LEU A 154 15.94 -8.71 -9.69
N ARG A 155 16.59 -7.96 -10.57
CA ARG A 155 15.95 -7.41 -11.79
C ARG A 155 15.43 -8.48 -12.74
N LYS A 156 16.03 -9.68 -12.72
CA LYS A 156 15.65 -10.83 -13.51
C LYS A 156 15.60 -12.05 -12.61
N ASP A 157 14.41 -12.58 -12.42
CA ASP A 157 14.18 -13.78 -11.64
C ASP A 157 13.02 -14.56 -12.26
N ASN A 158 13.32 -15.75 -12.78
CA ASN A 158 12.37 -16.64 -13.45
C ASN A 158 12.31 -18.02 -12.73
N THR A 159 12.61 -18.04 -11.43
CA THR A 159 12.69 -19.29 -10.66
C THR A 159 11.32 -19.85 -10.25
N ASP A 160 10.25 -19.04 -10.30
CA ASP A 160 8.88 -19.44 -9.98
C ASP A 160 7.85 -18.53 -10.69
N LEU A 161 6.56 -18.81 -10.50
CA LEU A 161 5.47 -17.91 -10.83
C LEU A 161 5.66 -16.57 -10.13
N HIS A 162 5.37 -15.48 -10.86
CA HIS A 162 5.46 -14.12 -10.33
C HIS A 162 4.26 -13.78 -9.45
N LEU A 163 4.06 -14.53 -8.36
CA LEU A 163 2.91 -14.41 -7.45
C LEU A 163 2.79 -13.01 -6.83
N HIS A 164 3.91 -12.31 -6.62
CA HIS A 164 3.92 -10.92 -6.17
C HIS A 164 3.12 -9.99 -7.09
N LYS A 165 3.01 -10.31 -8.39
CA LYS A 165 2.23 -9.52 -9.35
C LYS A 165 0.72 -9.63 -9.15
N LEU A 166 0.23 -10.69 -8.51
CA LEU A 166 -1.21 -10.84 -8.20
C LEU A 166 -1.68 -9.78 -7.20
N PHE A 167 -0.79 -9.30 -6.34
CA PHE A 167 -1.09 -8.30 -5.33
C PHE A 167 -1.02 -6.86 -5.87
N VAL A 168 -0.33 -6.65 -6.99
CA VAL A 168 -0.28 -5.35 -7.68
C VAL A 168 -1.64 -5.09 -8.33
N GLY A 169 -2.35 -4.05 -7.90
CA GLY A 169 -3.72 -3.78 -8.33
C GLY A 169 -4.81 -4.63 -7.64
N SER A 170 -4.47 -5.34 -6.55
CA SER A 170 -5.43 -6.15 -5.79
C SER A 170 -6.31 -5.35 -4.82
N GLU A 171 -5.99 -4.07 -4.60
CA GLU A 171 -6.71 -3.15 -3.71
C GLU A 171 -6.85 -3.68 -2.27
N GLY A 172 -5.91 -4.52 -1.82
CA GLY A 172 -5.90 -5.11 -0.47
C GLY A 172 -6.80 -6.34 -0.31
N GLN A 173 -7.50 -6.78 -1.35
CA GLN A 173 -8.43 -7.91 -1.27
C GLN A 173 -7.75 -9.28 -1.08
N LEU A 174 -6.47 -9.38 -1.48
CA LEU A 174 -5.70 -10.63 -1.36
C LEU A 174 -4.80 -10.67 -0.12
N GLY A 175 -4.60 -9.54 0.55
CA GLY A 175 -3.71 -9.40 1.69
C GLY A 175 -3.19 -7.98 1.88
N VAL A 176 -2.49 -7.77 3.00
CA VAL A 176 -1.93 -6.47 3.39
C VAL A 176 -0.47 -6.41 3.00
N ILE A 177 -0.12 -5.54 2.06
CA ILE A 177 1.27 -5.29 1.65
C ILE A 177 1.99 -4.53 2.78
N THR A 178 3.01 -5.16 3.37
CA THR A 178 3.79 -4.56 4.48
C THR A 178 5.11 -3.97 4.00
N ARG A 179 5.69 -4.52 2.93
CA ARG A 179 7.00 -4.14 2.39
C ARG A 179 7.05 -4.34 0.88
N VAL A 180 7.73 -3.45 0.15
CA VAL A 180 7.83 -3.47 -1.30
C VAL A 180 9.29 -3.41 -1.73
N GLN A 181 9.64 -4.29 -2.67
CA GLN A 181 10.93 -4.30 -3.35
C GLN A 181 10.71 -3.84 -4.78
N MET A 182 11.39 -2.78 -5.21
CA MET A 182 11.14 -2.19 -6.52
C MET A 182 12.37 -1.56 -7.16
N LEU A 183 12.33 -1.46 -8.49
CA LEU A 183 13.23 -0.61 -9.26
C LEU A 183 12.79 0.84 -9.16
N THR A 184 13.71 1.68 -8.70
CA THR A 184 13.62 3.14 -8.74
C THR A 184 14.28 3.66 -10.01
N VAL A 185 14.13 4.96 -10.26
CA VAL A 185 14.72 5.61 -11.43
C VAL A 185 15.64 6.76 -10.99
N PRO A 186 16.77 7.00 -11.68
CA PRO A 186 17.60 8.17 -11.41
C PRO A 186 16.80 9.46 -11.59
N LYS A 187 17.05 10.43 -10.73
CA LYS A 187 16.50 11.78 -10.87
C LYS A 187 17.10 12.44 -12.11
N PRO A 188 16.28 12.97 -13.04
CA PRO A 188 16.79 13.64 -14.22
C PRO A 188 17.66 14.85 -13.86
N THR A 189 18.75 15.05 -14.59
CA THR A 189 19.63 16.21 -14.43
C THR A 189 19.03 17.51 -15.01
N SER A 190 18.05 17.38 -15.90
CA SER A 190 17.31 18.48 -16.50
C SER A 190 15.85 18.08 -16.72
N VAL A 191 14.94 19.01 -16.42
CA VAL A 191 13.49 18.88 -16.67
C VAL A 191 13.03 20.17 -17.34
N GLN A 192 12.33 20.04 -18.47
CA GLN A 192 11.76 21.17 -19.22
C GLN A 192 10.25 21.00 -19.29
N CYS A 193 9.51 22.10 -19.14
CA CYS A 193 8.06 22.15 -19.29
C CYS A 193 7.73 23.29 -20.25
N SER A 194 6.90 23.02 -21.26
CA SER A 194 6.49 24.00 -22.27
C SER A 194 4.97 24.10 -22.26
N PHE A 195 4.46 25.32 -22.36
CA PHE A 195 3.05 25.65 -22.52
C PHE A 195 2.87 26.24 -23.92
N LEU A 196 1.79 25.83 -24.61
CA LEU A 196 1.40 26.37 -25.91
C LEU A 196 0.60 27.67 -25.75
#